data_AF-A0A9E5AAP9-F1
#
_entry.id   AF-A0A9E5AAP9-F1
#
_cell.length_a   1.000
_cell.length_b   1.000
_cell.length_c   1.000
_cell.angle_alpha   90.00
_cell.angle_beta   90.00
_cell.angle_gamma   90.00
#
_symmetry.space_group_name_H-M   'P 1'
#
loop_
_entity.id
_entity.type
_entity.pdbx_description
1 polymer ?
#
loop_
_entity_poly.entity_id
_entity_poly.type
_entity_poly.pdbx_seq_one_letter_code
_entity_poly.pdbx_strand_id
1 'polypeptide(L)'
;MSDRSVLQAIKRAFGELERPRYFTHVWHCEECADHDDRLQLCDRHTLCLEDVGYAACDPFCVATPQALAYFFPSLARLALAPPSPAHGWYATQLLFHLAVDEIDNPFYRHCDTRQRAAVASLLAHVVETRAQLAIEEQATENFIRCYRLWSAPLIAGRMIN
;
A
#
# COMPACT_ATOMS: atom_id res chain seq x y z
N MET A 1 -10.72 -3.38 -16.00
CA MET A 1 -9.93 -4.65 -15.81
C MET A 1 -10.66 -5.54 -14.80
N SER A 2 -10.24 -6.78 -14.54
CA SER A 2 -10.80 -7.58 -13.41
C SER A 2 -9.86 -7.55 -12.20
N ASP A 3 -10.38 -7.75 -10.99
CA ASP A 3 -9.57 -7.85 -9.76
C ASP A 3 -8.41 -8.86 -9.94
N ARG A 4 -8.71 -10.02 -10.53
CA ARG A 4 -7.70 -11.06 -10.82
C ARG A 4 -6.57 -10.54 -11.71
N SER A 5 -6.90 -9.77 -12.75
CA SER A 5 -5.89 -9.24 -13.67
C SER A 5 -5.00 -8.18 -13.01
N VAL A 6 -5.57 -7.33 -12.15
CA VAL A 6 -4.84 -6.32 -11.38
C VAL A 6 -3.91 -7.01 -10.38
N LEU A 7 -4.41 -7.97 -9.60
CA LEU A 7 -3.60 -8.73 -8.65
C LEU A 7 -2.49 -9.53 -9.34
N GLN A 8 -2.71 -10.02 -10.55
CA GLN A 8 -1.66 -10.68 -11.33
C GLN A 8 -0.56 -9.69 -11.76
N ALA A 9 -0.92 -8.47 -12.17
CA ALA A 9 0.06 -7.42 -12.51
C ALA A 9 0.90 -7.05 -11.28
N ILE A 10 0.27 -6.91 -10.11
CA ILE A 10 0.95 -6.63 -8.85
C ILE A 10 1.89 -7.78 -8.46
N LYS A 11 1.41 -9.03 -8.53
CA LYS A 11 2.25 -10.21 -8.26
C LYS A 11 3.47 -10.25 -9.17
N ARG A 12 3.30 -9.89 -10.45
CA ARG A 12 4.44 -9.81 -11.39
C ARG A 12 5.44 -8.71 -11.01
N ALA A 13 4.98 -7.58 -10.47
CA ALA A 13 5.84 -6.44 -10.12
C ALA A 13 6.54 -6.58 -8.76
N PHE A 14 5.90 -7.23 -7.78
CA PHE A 14 6.39 -7.30 -6.39
C PHE A 14 6.65 -8.73 -5.89
N GLY A 15 6.19 -9.76 -6.60
CA GLY A 15 6.14 -11.14 -6.10
C GLY A 15 7.49 -11.86 -6.00
N GLU A 16 8.55 -11.30 -6.58
CA GLU A 16 9.90 -11.87 -6.52
C GLU A 16 10.80 -11.14 -5.50
N LEU A 17 10.29 -10.11 -4.81
CA LEU A 17 11.08 -9.43 -3.79
C LEU A 17 11.39 -10.37 -2.62
N GLU A 18 12.58 -10.27 -2.06
CA GLU A 18 12.96 -11.05 -0.89
C GLU A 18 12.22 -10.57 0.36
N ARG A 19 12.04 -11.47 1.33
CA ARG A 19 11.52 -11.11 2.64
C ARG A 19 12.57 -10.29 3.40
N PRO A 20 12.26 -9.05 3.83
CA PRO A 20 13.16 -8.28 4.69
C PRO A 20 13.46 -9.03 5.98
N ARG A 21 14.68 -8.86 6.51
CA ARG A 21 15.02 -9.35 7.86
C ARG A 21 14.21 -8.62 8.94
N TYR A 22 14.00 -7.32 8.75
CA TYR A 22 13.18 -6.46 9.59
C TYR A 22 12.23 -5.68 8.68
N PHE A 23 10.97 -5.59 9.08
CA PHE A 23 9.94 -4.83 8.43
C PHE A 23 9.88 -3.37 8.88
N THR A 24 10.28 -3.07 10.11
CA THR A 24 10.31 -1.72 10.69
C THR A 24 11.73 -1.32 11.12
N HIS A 25 11.89 -0.10 11.63
CA HIS A 25 13.11 0.31 12.33
C HIS A 25 13.10 -0.18 13.79
N VAL A 26 13.35 -1.48 14.02
CA VAL A 26 13.20 -2.15 15.34
C VAL A 26 13.97 -1.52 16.51
N TRP A 27 14.99 -0.70 16.24
CA TRP A 27 15.77 -0.01 17.27
C TRP A 27 15.32 1.43 17.54
N HIS A 28 14.26 1.90 16.89
CA HIS A 28 13.74 3.26 17.04
C HIS A 28 12.96 3.44 18.36
N CYS A 29 11.96 2.58 18.58
CA CYS A 29 11.13 2.56 19.79
C CYS A 29 10.45 1.18 19.95
N GLU A 30 9.82 0.94 21.11
CA GLU A 30 9.09 -0.29 21.43
C GLU A 30 7.95 -0.57 20.44
N GLU A 31 7.17 0.45 20.06
CA GLU A 31 6.09 0.33 19.07
C GLU A 31 6.59 -0.20 17.71
N CYS A 32 7.76 0.26 17.25
CA CYS A 32 8.36 -0.26 16.02
C CYS A 32 8.75 -1.73 16.17
N ALA A 33 9.30 -2.14 17.31
CA ALA A 33 9.66 -3.53 17.57
C ALA A 33 8.41 -4.43 17.63
N ASP A 34 7.35 -4.00 18.32
CA ASP A 34 6.08 -4.73 18.42
C ASP A 34 5.43 -4.92 17.04
N HIS A 35 5.44 -3.87 16.20
CA HIS A 35 4.95 -3.97 14.83
C HIS A 35 5.81 -4.86 13.95
N ASP A 36 7.13 -4.91 14.15
CA ASP A 36 8.00 -5.86 13.47
C ASP A 36 7.63 -7.29 13.84
N ASP A 37 7.60 -7.61 15.14
CA ASP A 37 7.24 -8.93 15.66
C ASP A 37 5.90 -9.39 15.09
N ARG A 38 4.91 -8.49 15.03
CA ARG A 38 3.60 -8.77 14.42
C ARG A 38 3.72 -9.18 12.95
N LEU A 39 4.49 -8.43 12.16
CA LEU A 39 4.70 -8.72 10.74
C LEU A 39 5.59 -9.95 10.51
N GLN A 40 6.47 -10.29 11.46
CA GLN A 40 7.27 -11.52 11.40
C GLN A 40 6.42 -12.78 11.44
N LEU A 41 5.26 -12.73 12.09
CA LEU A 41 4.32 -13.86 12.17
C LEU A 41 3.53 -14.10 10.86
N CYS A 42 3.59 -13.16 9.92
CA CYS A 42 2.82 -13.23 8.68
C CYS A 42 3.71 -13.37 7.44
N ASP A 43 3.15 -13.88 6.35
CA ASP A 43 3.73 -13.84 5.02
C ASP A 43 2.72 -13.29 4.00
N ARG A 44 3.11 -13.23 2.72
CA ARG A 44 2.28 -12.65 1.66
C ARG A 44 0.93 -13.35 1.48
N HIS A 45 0.85 -14.61 1.85
CA HIS A 45 -0.32 -15.45 1.72
C HIS A 45 -1.16 -15.43 2.99
N THR A 46 -0.53 -15.30 4.16
CA THR A 46 -1.24 -15.35 5.45
C THR A 46 -1.71 -13.98 5.95
N LEU A 47 -1.11 -12.86 5.50
CA LEU A 47 -1.50 -11.51 5.95
C LEU A 47 -3.00 -11.25 5.74
N CYS A 48 -3.73 -10.95 6.81
CA CYS A 48 -5.17 -10.68 6.83
C CYS A 48 -5.51 -9.32 7.47
N LEU A 49 -6.81 -8.98 7.54
CA LEU A 49 -7.25 -7.69 8.08
C LEU A 49 -6.92 -7.56 9.58
N GLU A 50 -6.99 -8.67 10.32
CA GLU A 50 -6.66 -8.75 11.74
C GLU A 50 -5.15 -8.51 12.01
N ASP A 51 -4.31 -8.63 10.98
CA ASP A 51 -2.87 -8.35 11.06
C ASP A 51 -2.53 -6.88 10.83
N VAL A 52 -3.37 -6.17 10.07
CA VAL A 52 -3.21 -4.75 9.75
C VAL A 52 -4.09 -3.85 10.61
N GLY A 53 -4.94 -4.44 11.46
CA GLY A 53 -5.68 -3.77 12.52
C GLY A 53 -6.61 -2.65 12.05
N TYR A 54 -6.91 -1.74 12.98
CA TYR A 54 -7.50 -0.43 12.69
C TYR A 54 -6.39 0.59 12.41
N ALA A 55 -6.72 1.72 11.76
CA ALA A 55 -5.76 2.74 11.35
C ALA A 55 -4.75 3.15 12.45
N ALA A 56 -5.16 3.18 13.72
CA ALA A 56 -4.31 3.54 14.86
C ALA A 56 -3.30 2.46 15.29
N CYS A 57 -3.44 1.22 14.81
CA CYS A 57 -2.57 0.09 15.16
C CYS A 57 -2.01 -0.62 13.90
N ASP A 58 -2.05 0.05 12.74
CA ASP A 58 -1.57 -0.53 11.49
C ASP A 58 -0.03 -0.57 11.48
N PRO A 59 0.61 -1.75 11.46
CA PRO A 59 2.07 -1.88 11.48
C PRO A 59 2.75 -1.22 10.27
N PHE A 60 2.00 -0.96 9.19
CA PHE A 60 2.53 -0.30 8.00
C PHE A 60 2.76 1.20 8.17
N CYS A 61 2.21 1.84 9.22
CA CYS A 61 2.47 3.25 9.54
C CYS A 61 3.95 3.52 9.86
N VAL A 62 4.68 2.51 10.36
CA VAL A 62 6.12 2.60 10.70
C VAL A 62 6.97 1.62 9.89
N ALA A 63 6.38 0.99 8.88
CA ALA A 63 7.08 0.02 8.05
C ALA A 63 8.07 0.70 7.09
N THR A 64 9.17 0.01 6.84
CA THR A 64 10.13 0.41 5.82
C THR A 64 9.53 0.29 4.41
N PRO A 65 10.03 1.04 3.42
CA PRO A 65 9.60 0.89 2.02
C PRO A 65 9.73 -0.54 1.50
N GLN A 66 10.76 -1.26 1.92
CA GLN A 66 11.01 -2.66 1.56
C GLN A 66 9.92 -3.59 2.12
N ALA A 67 9.45 -3.35 3.34
CA ALA A 67 8.37 -4.08 3.96
C ALA A 67 7.04 -3.88 3.23
N LEU A 68 6.70 -2.62 2.93
CA LEU A 68 5.55 -2.27 2.10
C LEU A 68 5.63 -2.95 0.74
N ALA A 69 6.79 -2.93 0.07
CA ALA A 69 7.00 -3.58 -1.21
C ALA A 69 6.81 -5.11 -1.12
N TYR A 70 7.36 -5.74 -0.08
CA TYR A 70 7.23 -7.17 0.14
C TYR A 70 5.77 -7.58 0.35
N PHE A 71 5.00 -6.86 1.16
CA PHE A 71 3.60 -7.17 1.45
C PHE A 71 2.61 -6.59 0.44
N PHE A 72 3.04 -5.75 -0.51
CA PHE A 72 2.15 -5.05 -1.43
C PHE A 72 1.13 -5.96 -2.16
N PRO A 73 1.48 -7.17 -2.62
CA PRO A 73 0.48 -8.11 -3.18
C PRO A 73 -0.66 -8.44 -2.22
N SER A 74 -0.38 -8.58 -0.93
CA SER A 74 -1.36 -8.85 0.11
C SER A 74 -2.19 -7.61 0.40
N LEU A 75 -1.55 -6.45 0.53
CA LEU A 75 -2.22 -5.17 0.78
C LEU A 75 -3.20 -4.84 -0.35
N ALA A 76 -2.81 -5.09 -1.60
CA ALA A 76 -3.69 -4.93 -2.76
C ALA A 76 -4.89 -5.88 -2.72
N ARG A 77 -4.68 -7.15 -2.31
CA ARG A 77 -5.79 -8.11 -2.13
C ARG A 77 -6.76 -7.62 -1.05
N LEU A 78 -6.26 -7.11 0.07
CA LEU A 78 -7.09 -6.56 1.15
C LEU A 78 -7.86 -5.32 0.68
N ALA A 79 -7.23 -4.41 -0.06
CA ALA A 79 -7.87 -3.20 -0.59
C ALA A 79 -8.99 -3.52 -1.61
N LEU A 80 -8.87 -4.61 -2.37
CA LEU A 80 -9.92 -5.05 -3.28
C LEU A 80 -11.01 -5.88 -2.58
N ALA A 81 -10.81 -6.35 -1.36
CA ALA A 81 -11.85 -7.06 -0.64
C ALA A 81 -13.04 -6.14 -0.30
N PRO A 82 -14.27 -6.68 -0.17
CA PRO A 82 -15.39 -5.92 0.39
C PRO A 82 -15.06 -5.38 1.79
N PRO A 83 -15.71 -4.29 2.23
CA PRO A 83 -15.57 -3.80 3.60
C PRO A 83 -15.87 -4.88 4.63
N SER A 84 -15.06 -4.96 5.68
CA SER A 84 -15.32 -5.82 6.84
C SER A 84 -16.17 -5.06 7.87
N PRO A 85 -17.15 -5.69 8.53
CA PRO A 85 -17.87 -5.06 9.64
C PRO A 85 -16.95 -4.62 10.79
N ALA A 86 -15.87 -5.37 11.02
CA ALA A 86 -14.91 -5.05 12.06
C ALA A 86 -13.95 -3.95 11.58
N HIS A 87 -13.34 -4.09 10.40
CA HIS A 87 -12.19 -3.27 10.00
C HIS A 87 -12.49 -2.21 8.92
N GLY A 88 -13.72 -2.12 8.44
CA GLY A 88 -14.09 -1.23 7.34
C GLY A 88 -13.46 -1.64 6.00
N TRP A 89 -13.32 -0.68 5.09
CA TRP A 89 -12.71 -0.90 3.78
C TRP A 89 -11.21 -0.57 3.80
N TYR A 90 -10.36 -1.59 3.66
CA TYR A 90 -8.91 -1.42 3.77
C TYR A 90 -8.29 -0.49 2.71
N ALA A 91 -8.97 -0.22 1.58
CA ALA A 91 -8.40 0.61 0.54
C ALA A 91 -8.12 2.05 1.00
N THR A 92 -8.87 2.59 1.96
CA THR A 92 -8.62 3.94 2.51
C THR A 92 -7.36 3.97 3.36
N GLN A 93 -7.09 2.89 4.10
CA GLN A 93 -5.84 2.72 4.84
C GLN A 93 -4.65 2.55 3.90
N LEU A 94 -4.79 1.73 2.84
CA LEU A 94 -3.75 1.63 1.82
C LEU A 94 -3.50 2.99 1.13
N LEU A 95 -4.56 3.76 0.89
CA LEU A 95 -4.46 5.09 0.28
C LEU A 95 -3.62 6.06 1.14
N PHE A 96 -3.75 6.00 2.47
CA PHE A 96 -2.91 6.79 3.39
C PHE A 96 -1.42 6.50 3.17
N HIS A 97 -1.03 5.21 3.13
CA HIS A 97 0.37 4.79 2.88
C HIS A 97 0.89 5.19 1.49
N LEU A 98 0.01 5.22 0.49
CA LEU A 98 0.36 5.56 -0.89
C LEU A 98 0.42 7.07 -1.15
N ALA A 99 -0.24 7.88 -0.32
CA ALA A 99 -0.36 9.32 -0.52
C ALA A 99 0.48 10.16 0.45
N VAL A 100 0.98 9.58 1.55
CA VAL A 100 1.83 10.29 2.52
C VAL A 100 3.04 10.92 1.83
N ASP A 101 3.31 12.19 2.13
CA ASP A 101 4.43 12.99 1.57
C ASP A 101 4.52 13.05 0.03
N GLU A 102 3.46 12.64 -0.69
CA GLU A 102 3.33 12.73 -2.15
C GLU A 102 4.55 12.20 -2.92
N ILE A 103 5.32 13.07 -3.58
CA ILE A 103 6.52 12.67 -4.36
C ILE A 103 7.70 12.28 -3.46
N ASP A 104 7.71 12.78 -2.22
CA ASP A 104 8.70 12.43 -1.21
C ASP A 104 8.32 11.16 -0.42
N ASN A 105 7.16 10.56 -0.73
CA ASN A 105 6.75 9.26 -0.21
C ASN A 105 7.90 8.24 -0.34
N PRO A 106 8.44 7.71 0.78
CA PRO A 106 9.56 6.78 0.75
C PRO A 106 9.28 5.51 -0.06
N PHE A 107 8.04 5.03 -0.05
CA PHE A 107 7.62 3.86 -0.83
C PHE A 107 7.52 4.17 -2.34
N TYR A 108 7.03 5.34 -2.73
CA TYR A 108 7.03 5.79 -4.13
C TYR A 108 8.45 5.88 -4.70
N ARG A 109 9.39 6.44 -3.91
CA ARG A 109 10.81 6.58 -4.28
C ARG A 109 11.55 5.24 -4.32
N HIS A 110 11.14 4.30 -3.46
CA HIS A 110 11.67 2.93 -3.47
C HIS A 110 11.22 2.14 -4.69
N CYS A 111 9.98 2.33 -5.14
CA CYS A 111 9.44 1.58 -6.27
C CYS A 111 10.15 1.90 -7.59
N ASP A 112 10.36 0.89 -8.43
CA ASP A 112 10.77 1.09 -9.83
C ASP A 112 9.57 1.50 -10.72
N THR A 113 9.83 1.74 -12.01
CA THR A 113 8.78 2.12 -12.97
C THR A 113 7.70 1.06 -13.14
N ARG A 114 8.04 -0.23 -13.08
CA ARG A 114 7.09 -1.34 -13.23
C ARG A 114 6.19 -1.46 -12.00
N GLN A 115 6.78 -1.32 -10.82
CA GLN A 115 6.09 -1.30 -9.53
C GLN A 115 5.13 -0.13 -9.44
N ARG A 116 5.58 1.09 -9.77
CA ARG A 116 4.71 2.27 -9.81
C ARG A 116 3.54 2.10 -10.77
N ALA A 117 3.78 1.57 -11.97
CA ALA A 117 2.72 1.30 -12.94
C ALA A 117 1.69 0.28 -12.42
N ALA A 118 2.12 -0.72 -11.66
CA ALA A 118 1.22 -1.69 -11.02
C ALA A 118 0.38 -1.04 -9.92
N VAL A 119 0.95 -0.15 -9.11
CA VAL A 119 0.20 0.63 -8.10
C VAL A 119 -0.81 1.57 -8.77
N ALA A 120 -0.42 2.29 -9.82
CA ALA A 120 -1.33 3.13 -10.59
C ALA A 120 -2.50 2.32 -11.18
N SER A 121 -2.22 1.12 -11.69
CA SER A 121 -3.26 0.22 -12.22
C SER A 121 -4.24 -0.24 -11.13
N LEU A 122 -3.75 -0.48 -9.90
CA LEU A 122 -4.61 -0.78 -8.75
C LEU A 122 -5.52 0.39 -8.42
N LEU A 123 -4.97 1.60 -8.31
CA LEU A 123 -5.71 2.81 -7.98
C LEU A 123 -6.77 3.14 -9.03
N ALA A 124 -6.43 3.05 -10.32
CA ALA A 124 -7.38 3.22 -11.41
C ALA A 124 -8.54 2.22 -11.31
N HIS A 125 -8.22 0.95 -11.05
CA HIS A 125 -9.21 -0.10 -10.92
C HIS A 125 -10.13 0.09 -9.70
N VAL A 126 -9.58 0.55 -8.57
CA VAL A 126 -10.38 0.91 -7.38
C VAL A 126 -11.34 2.05 -7.71
N VAL A 127 -10.87 3.12 -8.36
CA VAL A 127 -11.71 4.25 -8.78
C VAL A 127 -12.84 3.79 -9.71
N GLU A 128 -12.54 2.92 -10.68
CA GLU A 128 -13.52 2.43 -11.66
C GLU A 128 -14.57 1.51 -11.03
N THR A 129 -14.16 0.59 -10.15
CA THR A 129 -15.02 -0.52 -9.70
C THR A 129 -15.60 -0.36 -8.31
N ARG A 130 -15.04 0.55 -7.50
CA ARG A 130 -15.45 0.81 -6.11
C ARG A 130 -15.80 2.28 -5.88
N ALA A 131 -16.22 3.00 -6.93
CA ALA A 131 -16.61 4.41 -6.86
C ALA A 131 -17.63 4.70 -5.74
N GLN A 132 -18.64 3.82 -5.57
CA GLN A 132 -19.65 3.99 -4.53
C GLN A 132 -19.06 3.91 -3.11
N LEU A 133 -18.18 2.92 -2.86
CA LEU A 133 -17.48 2.82 -1.57
C LEU A 133 -16.57 4.04 -1.33
N ALA A 134 -15.89 4.53 -2.38
CA ALA A 134 -15.07 5.73 -2.28
C ALA A 134 -15.88 6.99 -1.95
N ILE A 135 -17.13 7.09 -2.42
CA ILE A 135 -18.06 8.18 -2.05
C ILE A 135 -18.47 8.06 -0.59
N GLU A 136 -18.86 6.85 -0.15
CA GLU A 136 -19.30 6.59 1.23
C GLU A 136 -18.20 6.89 2.26
N GLU A 137 -16.96 6.54 1.94
CA GLU A 137 -15.77 6.84 2.75
C GLU A 137 -15.21 8.27 2.53
N GLN A 138 -15.87 9.10 1.71
CA GLN A 138 -15.43 10.47 1.36
C GLN A 138 -13.99 10.53 0.82
N ALA A 139 -13.56 9.49 0.11
CA ALA A 139 -12.18 9.29 -0.34
C ALA A 139 -11.99 9.45 -1.86
N THR A 140 -13.05 9.75 -2.63
CA THR A 140 -13.00 9.84 -4.11
C THR A 140 -11.87 10.73 -4.63
N GLU A 141 -11.77 11.97 -4.14
CA GLU A 141 -10.73 12.90 -4.59
C GLU A 141 -9.32 12.43 -4.20
N ASN A 142 -9.18 11.82 -3.02
CA ASN A 142 -7.90 11.29 -2.56
C ASN A 142 -7.42 10.12 -3.44
N PHE A 143 -8.32 9.22 -3.84
CA PHE A 143 -7.98 8.14 -4.78
C PHE A 143 -7.58 8.69 -6.16
N ILE A 144 -8.33 9.66 -6.70
CA ILE A 144 -8.00 10.28 -7.99
C ILE A 144 -6.65 10.99 -7.93
N ARG A 145 -6.39 11.74 -6.85
CA ARG A 145 -5.12 12.42 -6.63
C ARG A 145 -3.96 11.43 -6.53
N CYS A 146 -4.12 10.37 -5.74
CA CYS A 146 -3.10 9.34 -5.59
C CYS A 146 -2.84 8.61 -6.91
N TYR A 147 -3.89 8.27 -7.67
CA TYR A 147 -3.73 7.71 -9.01
C TYR A 147 -2.87 8.61 -9.91
N ARG A 148 -3.10 9.93 -9.91
CA ARG A 148 -2.30 10.89 -10.70
C ARG A 148 -0.83 10.92 -10.27
N LEU A 149 -0.56 10.93 -8.96
CA LEU A 149 0.81 10.85 -8.41
C LEU A 149 1.53 9.59 -8.91
N TRP A 150 0.88 8.43 -8.78
CA TRP A 150 1.48 7.14 -9.13
C TRP A 150 1.58 6.90 -10.65
N SER A 151 0.79 7.64 -11.45
CA SER A 151 0.84 7.61 -12.91
C SER A 151 1.87 8.58 -13.51
N ALA A 152 2.37 9.54 -12.73
CA ALA A 152 3.32 10.53 -13.21
C ALA A 152 4.73 9.89 -13.38
N PRO A 153 5.43 10.19 -14.49
CA PRO A 153 6.84 9.82 -14.61
C PRO A 153 7.65 10.61 -13.57
N LEU A 154 8.69 9.99 -12.99
CA LEU A 154 9.67 10.70 -12.18
C LEU A 154 10.32 11.79 -13.05
N ILE A 155 10.00 13.04 -12.79
CA ILE A 155 10.72 14.16 -13.39
C ILE A 155 12.03 14.29 -12.60
N ALA A 156 13.11 13.73 -13.14
CA ALA A 156 14.45 13.96 -12.62
C ALA A 156 14.77 15.47 -12.75
N GLY A 157 14.83 16.18 -11.63
CA GLY A 157 15.29 17.57 -11.59
C GLY A 157 14.26 18.60 -11.15
N ARG A 158 13.86 18.55 -9.88
CA ARG A 158 13.62 19.78 -9.10
C ARG A 158 14.55 19.78 -7.90
N MET A 159 15.83 20.06 -8.17
CA MET A 159 16.58 20.91 -7.27
C MET A 159 15.96 22.29 -7.40
N ILE A 160 15.11 22.67 -6.45
CA ILE A 160 14.75 24.06 -6.26
C ILE A 160 15.85 24.61 -5.35
N ASN A 161 16.65 25.53 -5.89
CA ASN A 161 17.61 26.33 -5.15
C ASN A 161 16.95 27.09 -4.00
#